data_AF-A0A1G2BMS9-F1
#
_entry.id   AF-A0A1G2BMS9-F1
#
_cell.length_a   1.000
_cell.length_b   1.000
_cell.length_c   1.000
_cell.angle_alpha   90.00
_cell.angle_beta   90.00
_cell.angle_gamma   90.00
#
_symmetry.space_group_name_H-M   'P 1'
#
loop_
_entity.id
_entity.type
_entity.pdbx_description
1 polymer ?
#
loop_
_entity_poly.entity_id
_entity_poly.type
_entity_poly.pdbx_seq_one_letter_code
_entity_poly.pdbx_strand_id
1 'polypeptide(L)'
;MNKEKTKPFVPSQLPVVQRLRRRRTIGRQARLFARPAITATLMVCVWTILRRFGVHLDKQDEQILSNGVIPTLGVVYGIMAAHVLSTVWKEYKLVEYCVTHNDFQKFMEIRDVRIPQVIHSLLATLATTIVICFLALDYRQFAAGFISIYSITFVMILYQTVAVQLDNPFTGLWNVRVPQSWMAAKPGEKNRPSRNRTDSSHADCEPK
;
A
#
# COMPACT_ATOMS: atom_id res chain seq x y z
N MET A 1 3.28 50.00 -28.89
CA MET A 1 3.52 48.56 -29.21
C MET A 1 4.80 48.13 -28.54
N ASN A 2 4.71 47.52 -27.35
CA ASN A 2 5.87 47.03 -26.60
C ASN A 2 6.22 45.62 -27.07
N LYS A 3 7.43 45.45 -27.61
CA LYS A 3 7.98 44.15 -28.02
C LYS A 3 8.38 43.37 -26.77
N GLU A 4 7.52 42.44 -26.34
CA GLU A 4 7.88 41.43 -25.35
C GLU A 4 9.03 40.58 -25.89
N LYS A 5 10.21 40.74 -25.26
CA LYS A 5 11.37 39.88 -25.50
C LYS A 5 11.08 38.50 -24.91
N THR A 6 10.76 37.55 -25.78
CA THR A 6 10.75 36.10 -25.47
C THR A 6 12.12 35.69 -24.95
N LYS A 7 12.20 35.36 -23.65
CA LYS A 7 13.42 34.78 -23.07
C LYS A 7 13.65 33.40 -23.69
N PRO A 8 14.89 33.07 -24.09
CA PRO A 8 15.21 31.77 -24.65
C PRO A 8 14.92 30.67 -23.63
N PHE A 9 14.21 29.64 -24.09
CA PHE A 9 13.96 28.43 -23.32
C PHE A 9 15.29 27.72 -23.08
N VAL A 10 15.84 27.85 -21.88
CA VAL A 10 17.00 27.07 -21.45
C VAL A 10 16.49 25.69 -21.04
N PRO A 11 16.80 24.61 -21.78
CA PRO A 11 16.42 23.27 -21.37
C PRO A 11 17.08 23.00 -20.02
N SER A 12 16.26 22.93 -18.98
CA SER A 12 16.70 22.67 -17.62
C SER A 12 17.36 21.30 -17.59
N GLN A 13 18.69 21.31 -17.42
CA GLN A 13 19.45 20.15 -16.99
C GLN A 13 18.75 19.63 -15.73
N LEU A 14 17.90 18.60 -15.85
CA LEU A 14 17.24 17.98 -14.69
C LEU A 14 18.38 17.58 -13.74
N PRO A 15 18.50 18.25 -12.58
CA PRO A 15 19.69 18.14 -11.75
C PRO A 15 19.83 16.68 -11.35
N VAL A 16 21.06 16.16 -11.35
CA VAL A 16 21.41 14.76 -11.05
C VAL A 16 20.61 14.17 -9.86
N VAL A 17 20.28 15.02 -8.89
CA VAL A 17 19.39 14.76 -7.75
C VAL A 17 18.02 14.15 -8.13
N GLN A 18 17.36 14.62 -9.18
CA GLN A 18 16.07 14.08 -9.62
C GLN A 18 16.19 12.67 -10.21
N ARG A 19 17.28 12.36 -10.92
CA ARG A 19 17.52 11.00 -11.45
C ARG A 19 17.74 9.99 -10.32
N LEU A 20 18.47 10.38 -9.27
CA LEU A 20 18.67 9.55 -8.08
C LEU A 20 17.35 9.32 -7.32
N ARG A 21 16.49 10.34 -7.21
CA ARG A 21 15.17 10.21 -6.59
C ARG A 21 14.28 9.22 -7.36
N ARG A 22 14.30 9.26 -8.70
CA ARG A 22 13.54 8.33 -9.56
C ARG A 22 14.01 6.88 -9.44
N ARG A 23 15.33 6.62 -9.33
CA ARG A 23 15.83 5.25 -9.14
C ARG A 23 15.39 4.65 -7.80
N ARG A 24 15.36 5.45 -6.72
CA ARG A 24 14.90 4.98 -5.40
C ARG A 24 13.42 4.61 -5.37
N THR A 25 12.55 5.30 -6.12
CA THR A 25 11.11 4.97 -6.15
C THR A 25 10.87 3.66 -6.89
N ILE A 26 11.56 3.41 -8.00
CA ILE A 26 11.44 2.16 -8.78
C ILE A 26 11.81 0.95 -7.92
N GLY A 27 12.93 1.00 -7.19
CA GLY A 27 13.36 -0.12 -6.36
C GLY A 27 12.44 -0.41 -5.16
N ARG A 28 11.65 0.57 -4.71
CA ARG A 28 10.63 0.33 -3.68
C ARG A 28 9.35 -0.24 -4.28
N GLN A 29 8.93 0.25 -5.45
CA GLN A 29 7.80 -0.30 -6.19
C GLN A 29 8.05 -1.77 -6.58
N ALA A 30 9.24 -2.09 -7.08
CA ALA A 30 9.60 -3.47 -7.40
C ALA A 30 9.48 -4.41 -6.19
N ARG A 31 9.87 -3.95 -4.99
CA ARG A 31 9.73 -4.71 -3.75
C ARG A 31 8.27 -4.97 -3.35
N LEU A 32 7.35 -4.07 -3.70
CA LEU A 32 5.91 -4.26 -3.47
C LEU A 32 5.38 -5.47 -4.26
N PHE A 33 5.83 -5.63 -5.51
CA PHE A 33 5.39 -6.73 -6.38
C PHE A 33 6.19 -8.03 -6.17
N ALA A 34 7.42 -7.94 -5.68
CA ALA A 34 8.28 -9.10 -5.47
C ALA A 34 7.69 -10.11 -4.48
N ARG A 35 7.14 -9.64 -3.35
CA ARG A 35 6.53 -10.52 -2.34
C ARG A 35 5.33 -11.32 -2.89
N PRO A 36 4.29 -10.68 -3.47
CA PRO A 36 3.20 -11.40 -4.11
C PRO A 36 3.67 -12.37 -5.20
N ALA A 37 4.64 -11.97 -6.03
CA ALA A 37 5.17 -12.83 -7.08
C ALA A 37 5.83 -14.11 -6.51
N ILE A 38 6.70 -13.96 -5.51
CA ILE A 38 7.36 -15.11 -4.86
C ILE A 38 6.32 -16.03 -4.23
N THR A 39 5.36 -15.49 -3.47
CA THR A 39 4.31 -16.30 -2.83
C THR A 39 3.44 -17.01 -3.87
N ALA A 40 3.08 -16.34 -4.97
CA ALA A 40 2.31 -16.95 -6.06
C ALA A 40 3.08 -18.09 -6.73
N THR A 41 4.38 -17.91 -7.00
CA THR A 41 5.24 -18.98 -7.52
C THR A 41 5.30 -20.16 -6.55
N LEU A 42 5.46 -19.92 -5.25
CA LEU A 42 5.45 -20.98 -4.24
C LEU A 42 4.12 -21.74 -4.22
N MET A 43 2.98 -21.05 -4.33
CA MET A 43 1.67 -21.72 -4.37
C MET A 43 1.47 -22.56 -5.64
N VAL A 44 1.99 -22.12 -6.79
CA VAL A 44 2.01 -22.95 -8.01
C VAL A 44 2.87 -24.21 -7.82
N CYS A 45 4.01 -24.09 -7.14
CA CYS A 45 4.84 -25.25 -6.80
C CYS A 45 4.08 -26.22 -5.88
N VAL A 46 3.42 -25.71 -4.84
CA VAL A 46 2.57 -26.51 -3.94
C VAL A 46 1.48 -27.23 -4.71
N TRP A 47 0.74 -26.53 -5.57
CA TRP A 47 -0.27 -27.14 -6.43
C TRP A 47 0.30 -28.25 -7.32
N THR A 48 1.44 -28.00 -7.95
CA THR A 48 2.09 -28.98 -8.83
C THR A 48 2.47 -30.25 -8.07
N ILE A 49 2.90 -30.11 -6.82
CA ILE A 49 3.21 -31.24 -5.93
C ILE A 49 1.93 -31.99 -5.54
N LEU A 50 0.88 -31.29 -5.08
CA LEU A 50 -0.40 -31.88 -4.72
C LEU A 50 -1.00 -32.70 -5.87
N ARG A 51 -0.94 -32.15 -7.09
CA ARG A 51 -1.40 -32.83 -8.30
C ARG A 51 -0.63 -34.12 -8.59
N ARG A 52 0.70 -34.12 -8.39
CA ARG A 52 1.51 -35.34 -8.56
C ARG A 52 1.14 -36.43 -7.56
N PHE A 53 0.61 -36.08 -6.39
CA PHE A 53 0.11 -37.02 -5.40
C PHE A 53 -1.36 -37.43 -5.62
N GLY A 54 -2.01 -36.96 -6.69
CA GLY A 54 -3.43 -37.25 -6.94
C GLY A 54 -4.37 -36.54 -5.95
N VAL A 55 -3.90 -35.49 -5.28
CA VAL A 55 -4.74 -34.68 -4.38
C VAL A 55 -5.49 -33.65 -5.21
N HIS A 56 -6.67 -34.03 -5.69
CA HIS A 56 -7.61 -33.16 -6.38
C HIS A 56 -9.05 -33.61 -6.10
N LEU A 57 -10.01 -32.73 -6.34
CA LEU A 57 -11.43 -33.05 -6.21
C LEU A 57 -11.90 -33.97 -7.35
N ASP A 58 -13.01 -34.67 -7.11
CA ASP A 58 -13.72 -35.37 -8.17
C ASP A 58 -14.51 -34.36 -9.04
N LYS A 59 -14.84 -34.75 -10.27
CA LYS A 59 -15.43 -33.86 -11.29
C LYS A 59 -16.76 -33.24 -10.84
N GLN A 60 -17.57 -33.98 -10.08
CA GLN A 60 -18.84 -33.48 -9.57
C GLN A 60 -18.63 -32.36 -8.53
N ASP A 61 -17.71 -32.55 -7.59
CA ASP A 61 -17.36 -31.56 -6.56
C ASP A 61 -16.65 -30.35 -7.15
N GLU A 62 -15.81 -30.57 -8.17
CA GLU A 62 -15.16 -29.51 -8.94
C GLU A 62 -16.18 -28.56 -9.57
N GLN A 63 -17.28 -29.09 -10.13
CA GLN A 63 -18.32 -28.28 -10.74
C GLN A 63 -19.05 -27.41 -9.69
N ILE A 64 -19.32 -27.96 -8.50
CA ILE A 64 -19.94 -27.22 -7.40
C ILE A 64 -19.00 -26.12 -6.90
N LEU A 65 -17.72 -26.44 -6.74
CA LEU A 65 -16.72 -25.50 -6.23
C LEU A 65 -16.48 -24.35 -7.22
N SER A 66 -16.33 -24.65 -8.51
CA SER A 66 -16.03 -23.67 -9.56
C SER A 66 -17.21 -22.76 -9.92
N ASN A 67 -18.44 -23.29 -9.95
CA ASN A 67 -19.62 -22.51 -10.33
C ASN A 67 -20.36 -21.89 -9.15
N GLY A 68 -20.21 -22.43 -7.94
CA GLY A 68 -20.87 -21.93 -6.74
C GLY A 68 -19.90 -21.27 -5.78
N VAL A 69 -19.09 -22.07 -5.10
CA VAL A 69 -18.32 -21.64 -3.93
C VAL A 69 -17.30 -20.55 -4.27
N ILE A 70 -16.47 -20.75 -5.29
CA ILE A 70 -15.42 -19.81 -5.68
C ILE A 70 -16.01 -18.44 -6.07
N PRO A 71 -17.01 -18.34 -6.98
CA PRO A 71 -17.63 -17.07 -7.31
C PRO A 71 -18.25 -16.37 -6.09
N THR A 72 -18.99 -17.11 -5.25
CA THR A 72 -19.60 -16.53 -4.05
C THR A 72 -18.56 -15.97 -3.08
N LEU A 73 -17.52 -16.74 -2.77
CA LEU A 73 -16.41 -16.27 -1.93
C LEU A 73 -15.69 -15.08 -2.56
N GLY A 74 -15.47 -15.12 -3.88
CA GLY A 74 -14.84 -14.04 -4.64
C GLY A 74 -15.60 -12.72 -4.55
N VAL A 75 -16.94 -12.75 -4.68
CA VAL A 75 -17.80 -11.56 -4.53
C VAL A 75 -17.74 -11.02 -3.10
N VAL A 76 -17.94 -11.90 -2.10
CA VAL A 76 -17.89 -11.50 -0.68
C VAL A 76 -16.54 -10.86 -0.35
N TYR A 77 -15.44 -11.51 -0.75
CA TYR A 77 -14.10 -10.97 -0.59
C TYR A 77 -13.93 -9.64 -1.30
N GLY A 78 -14.38 -9.53 -2.56
CA GLY A 78 -14.27 -8.31 -3.36
C GLY A 78 -14.96 -7.10 -2.72
N ILE A 79 -16.17 -7.29 -2.18
CA ILE A 79 -16.91 -6.23 -1.47
C ILE A 79 -16.16 -5.79 -0.22
N MET A 80 -15.73 -6.74 0.62
CA MET A 80 -14.97 -6.44 1.83
C MET A 80 -13.65 -5.73 1.52
N ALA A 81 -12.93 -6.22 0.50
CA ALA A 81 -11.68 -5.65 0.04
C ALA A 81 -11.87 -4.22 -0.48
N ALA A 82 -12.92 -3.97 -1.27
CA ALA A 82 -13.23 -2.64 -1.76
C ALA A 82 -13.56 -1.66 -0.61
N HIS A 83 -14.33 -2.12 0.37
CA HIS A 83 -14.67 -1.32 1.56
C HIS A 83 -13.42 -0.94 2.35
N VAL A 84 -12.60 -1.92 2.71
CA VAL A 84 -11.36 -1.70 3.46
C VAL A 84 -10.42 -0.75 2.72
N LEU A 85 -10.19 -0.99 1.42
CA LEU A 85 -9.31 -0.12 0.63
C LEU A 85 -9.83 1.31 0.57
N SER A 86 -11.14 1.49 0.45
CA SER A 86 -11.78 2.82 0.45
C SER A 86 -11.61 3.54 1.78
N THR A 87 -11.74 2.82 2.91
CA THR A 87 -11.53 3.38 4.25
C THR A 87 -10.10 3.83 4.43
N VAL A 88 -9.11 2.97 4.14
CA VAL A 88 -7.69 3.35 4.27
C VAL A 88 -7.33 4.49 3.33
N TRP A 89 -7.84 4.48 2.10
CA TRP A 89 -7.55 5.55 1.15
C TRP A 89 -8.05 6.91 1.64
N LYS A 90 -9.23 6.95 2.27
CA LYS A 90 -9.78 8.17 2.89
C LYS A 90 -8.90 8.64 4.06
N GLU A 91 -8.48 7.73 4.94
CA GLU A 91 -7.61 8.05 6.08
C GLU A 91 -6.26 8.57 5.60
N TYR A 92 -5.64 7.91 4.63
CA TYR A 92 -4.42 8.35 3.97
C TYR A 92 -4.55 9.78 3.43
N LYS A 93 -5.64 10.07 2.70
CA LYS A 93 -5.91 11.41 2.15
C LYS A 93 -6.13 12.45 3.24
N LEU A 94 -6.75 12.07 4.35
CA LEU A 94 -6.98 12.96 5.48
C LEU A 94 -5.67 13.34 6.16
N VAL A 95 -4.75 12.38 6.35
CA VAL A 95 -3.41 12.63 6.89
C VAL A 95 -2.61 13.55 5.95
N GLU A 96 -2.61 13.25 4.65
CA GLU A 96 -1.96 14.09 3.63
C GLU A 96 -2.50 15.54 3.66
N TYR A 97 -3.82 15.69 3.77
CA TYR A 97 -4.48 16.99 3.87
C TYR A 97 -4.03 17.78 5.11
N CYS A 98 -4.05 17.16 6.30
CA CYS A 98 -3.69 17.82 7.56
C CYS A 98 -2.24 18.31 7.55
N VAL A 99 -1.31 17.49 7.02
CA VAL A 99 0.11 17.85 6.90
C VAL A 99 0.30 19.00 5.91
N THR A 100 -0.41 18.98 4.78
CA THR A 100 -0.32 20.03 3.75
C THR A 100 -0.86 21.38 4.25
N HIS A 101 -1.90 21.36 5.09
CA HIS A 101 -2.57 22.55 5.61
C HIS A 101 -2.11 22.96 7.02
N ASN A 102 -1.08 22.33 7.57
CA ASN A 102 -0.58 22.58 8.92
C ASN A 102 -1.64 22.42 10.05
N ASP A 103 -2.65 21.57 9.84
CA ASP A 103 -3.68 21.28 10.85
C ASP A 103 -3.20 20.19 11.82
N PHE A 104 -2.40 20.62 12.79
CA PHE A 104 -1.80 19.71 13.78
C PHE A 104 -2.84 19.04 14.68
N GLN A 105 -3.89 19.77 15.09
CA GLN A 105 -4.86 19.24 16.03
C GLN A 105 -5.61 18.07 15.41
N LYS A 106 -6.12 18.26 14.18
CA LYS A 106 -6.80 17.19 13.45
C LYS A 106 -5.86 16.03 13.11
N PHE A 107 -4.59 16.32 12.81
CA PHE A 107 -3.58 15.28 12.62
C PHE A 107 -3.44 14.38 13.86
N MET A 108 -3.39 14.96 15.06
CA MET A 108 -3.26 14.20 16.31
C MET A 108 -4.48 13.31 16.60
N GLU A 109 -5.67 13.74 16.19
CA GLU A 109 -6.91 12.96 16.34
C GLU A 109 -6.93 11.73 15.41
N ILE A 110 -6.40 11.86 14.20
CA ILE A 110 -6.47 10.80 13.17
C ILE A 110 -5.26 9.88 13.13
N ARG A 111 -4.10 10.31 13.64
CA ARG A 111 -2.82 9.58 13.56
C ARG A 111 -2.90 8.16 14.09
N ASP A 112 -3.69 7.97 15.14
CA ASP A 112 -3.79 6.71 15.88
C ASP A 112 -5.02 5.87 15.45
N VAL A 113 -5.82 6.38 14.50
CA VAL A 113 -6.91 5.63 13.87
C VAL A 113 -6.28 4.64 12.89
N ARG A 114 -6.51 3.35 13.13
CA ARG A 114 -6.06 2.26 12.28
C ARG A 114 -7.18 1.27 12.10
N ILE A 115 -7.13 0.51 11.02
CA ILE A 115 -8.06 -0.60 10.86
C ILE A 115 -7.84 -1.62 11.99
N PRO A 116 -8.91 -2.09 12.65
CA PRO A 116 -8.81 -3.19 13.58
C PRO A 116 -8.14 -4.42 12.96
N GLN A 117 -7.15 -4.99 13.64
CA GLN A 117 -6.39 -6.15 13.17
C GLN A 117 -7.29 -7.38 12.87
N VAL A 118 -8.47 -7.44 13.49
CA VAL A 118 -9.50 -8.45 13.21
C VAL A 118 -9.97 -8.40 11.76
N ILE A 119 -10.16 -7.22 11.17
CA ILE A 119 -10.60 -7.06 9.78
C ILE A 119 -9.53 -7.54 8.81
N HIS A 120 -8.26 -7.22 9.07
CA HIS A 120 -7.14 -7.73 8.29
C HIS A 120 -7.05 -9.26 8.35
N SER A 121 -7.24 -9.83 9.54
CA SER A 121 -7.23 -11.28 9.74
C SER A 121 -8.38 -11.96 8.99
N LEU A 122 -9.58 -11.38 9.04
CA LEU A 122 -10.75 -11.89 8.33
C LEU A 122 -10.55 -11.88 6.80
N LEU A 123 -10.02 -10.78 6.25
CA LEU A 123 -9.66 -10.70 4.83
C LEU A 123 -8.59 -11.74 4.47
N ALA A 124 -7.57 -11.92 5.32
CA ALA A 124 -6.53 -12.91 5.10
C ALA A 124 -7.10 -14.33 5.06
N THR A 125 -7.96 -14.69 6.01
CA THR A 125 -8.62 -16.00 6.05
C THR A 125 -9.47 -16.23 4.80
N LEU A 126 -10.30 -15.27 4.38
CA LEU A 126 -11.11 -15.40 3.17
C LEU A 126 -10.25 -15.59 1.91
N ALA A 127 -9.18 -14.80 1.77
CA ALA A 127 -8.24 -14.95 0.66
C ALA A 127 -7.58 -16.33 0.65
N THR A 128 -7.14 -16.83 1.81
CA THR A 128 -6.55 -18.15 1.94
C THR A 128 -7.54 -19.24 1.56
N THR A 129 -8.80 -19.16 2.01
CA THR A 129 -9.85 -20.10 1.62
C THR A 129 -10.06 -20.13 0.11
N ILE A 130 -10.12 -18.96 -0.54
CA ILE A 130 -10.24 -18.89 -2.01
C ILE A 130 -9.04 -19.58 -2.67
N VAL A 131 -7.81 -19.29 -2.24
CA VAL A 131 -6.60 -19.92 -2.80
C VAL A 131 -6.65 -21.43 -2.62
N ILE A 132 -7.05 -21.95 -1.45
CA ILE A 132 -7.22 -23.39 -1.20
C ILE A 132 -8.24 -24.00 -2.17
N CYS A 133 -9.37 -23.33 -2.43
CA CYS A 133 -10.34 -23.80 -3.41
C CYS A 133 -9.72 -23.91 -4.81
N PHE A 134 -8.93 -22.93 -5.25
CA PHE A 134 -8.22 -22.99 -6.54
C PHE A 134 -7.16 -24.10 -6.58
N LEU A 135 -6.46 -24.36 -5.47
CA LEU A 135 -5.48 -25.44 -5.36
C LEU A 135 -6.13 -26.83 -5.49
N ALA A 136 -7.41 -26.97 -5.14
CA ALA A 136 -8.13 -28.25 -5.15
C ALA A 136 -8.70 -28.66 -6.53
N LEU A 137 -8.72 -27.75 -7.51
CA LEU A 137 -9.27 -27.99 -8.85
C LEU A 137 -8.34 -28.84 -9.73
N ASP A 138 -8.88 -29.82 -10.47
CA ASP A 138 -8.11 -30.63 -11.44
C ASP A 138 -8.09 -29.98 -12.83
N TYR A 139 -7.19 -29.03 -13.02
CA TYR A 139 -7.03 -28.38 -14.31
C TYR A 139 -6.56 -29.36 -15.40
N ARG A 140 -7.42 -29.63 -16.39
CA ARG A 140 -7.09 -30.45 -17.57
C ARG A 140 -5.79 -30.01 -18.27
N GLN A 141 -5.54 -28.70 -18.36
CA GLN A 141 -4.31 -28.15 -18.94
C GLN A 141 -3.41 -27.56 -17.86
N PHE A 142 -2.11 -27.90 -17.89
CA PHE A 142 -1.13 -27.36 -16.95
C PHE A 142 -1.07 -25.82 -16.99
N ALA A 143 -1.07 -25.24 -18.19
CA ALA A 143 -1.02 -23.79 -18.38
C ALA A 143 -2.23 -23.08 -17.75
N ALA A 144 -3.42 -23.66 -17.82
CA ALA A 144 -4.62 -23.10 -17.21
C ALA A 144 -4.48 -23.04 -15.68
N GLY A 145 -4.09 -24.15 -15.05
CA GLY A 145 -3.88 -24.21 -13.60
C GLY A 145 -2.77 -23.25 -13.13
N PHE A 146 -1.66 -23.21 -13.86
CA PHE A 146 -0.57 -22.26 -13.59
C PHE A 146 -1.09 -20.81 -13.58
N ILE A 147 -1.76 -20.37 -14.65
CA ILE A 147 -2.23 -18.99 -14.79
C ILE A 147 -3.27 -18.67 -13.72
N SER A 148 -4.23 -19.56 -13.49
CA SER A 148 -5.30 -19.36 -12.50
C SER A 148 -4.76 -19.21 -11.09
N ILE A 149 -3.95 -20.18 -10.62
CA ILE A 149 -3.42 -20.19 -9.25
C ILE A 149 -2.42 -19.06 -9.03
N TYR A 150 -1.54 -18.81 -10.00
CA TYR A 150 -0.60 -17.70 -9.92
C TYR A 150 -1.34 -16.36 -9.83
N SER A 151 -2.29 -16.11 -10.73
CA SER A 151 -3.00 -14.82 -10.80
C SER A 151 -3.84 -14.57 -9.55
N ILE A 152 -4.61 -15.55 -9.08
CA ILE A 152 -5.45 -15.38 -7.90
C ILE A 152 -4.59 -15.14 -6.65
N THR A 153 -3.55 -15.94 -6.44
CA THR A 153 -2.65 -15.79 -5.28
C THR A 153 -1.93 -14.44 -5.33
N PHE A 154 -1.42 -14.06 -6.51
CA PHE A 154 -0.73 -12.80 -6.71
C PHE A 154 -1.63 -11.61 -6.36
N VAL A 155 -2.86 -11.57 -6.89
CA VAL A 155 -3.81 -10.48 -6.65
C VAL A 155 -4.20 -10.40 -5.17
N MET A 156 -4.47 -11.54 -4.53
CA MET A 156 -4.86 -11.59 -3.11
C MET A 156 -3.74 -11.06 -2.20
N ILE A 157 -2.51 -11.53 -2.39
CA ILE A 157 -1.35 -11.08 -1.60
C ILE A 157 -0.97 -9.63 -1.92
N LEU A 158 -1.07 -9.22 -3.20
CA LEU A 158 -0.83 -7.83 -3.59
C LEU A 158 -1.82 -6.89 -2.90
N TYR A 159 -3.11 -7.24 -2.91
CA TYR A 159 -4.15 -6.47 -2.24
C TYR A 159 -3.83 -6.31 -0.74
N GLN A 160 -3.55 -7.40 -0.03
CA GLN A 160 -3.22 -7.35 1.39
C GLN A 160 -1.98 -6.49 1.66
N THR A 161 -0.96 -6.62 0.81
CA THR A 161 0.26 -5.81 0.92
C THR A 161 -0.05 -4.33 0.73
N VAL A 162 -0.86 -3.97 -0.25
CA VAL A 162 -1.28 -2.58 -0.50
C VAL A 162 -2.10 -2.04 0.67
N ALA A 163 -3.07 -2.80 1.17
CA ALA A 163 -3.90 -2.41 2.31
C ALA A 163 -3.05 -2.10 3.55
N VAL A 164 -2.12 -3.00 3.93
CA VAL A 164 -1.21 -2.80 5.08
C VAL A 164 -0.25 -1.63 4.86
N GLN A 165 0.21 -1.41 3.62
CA GLN A 165 1.09 -0.28 3.31
C GLN A 165 0.38 1.07 3.36
N LEU A 166 -0.92 1.11 3.03
CA LEU A 166 -1.72 2.32 3.11
C LEU A 166 -2.19 2.60 4.55
N ASP A 167 -2.44 1.56 5.36
CA ASP A 167 -2.85 1.68 6.77
C ASP A 167 -1.75 2.33 7.64
N ASN A 168 -0.50 2.25 7.20
CA ASN A 168 0.61 2.97 7.83
C ASN A 168 1.21 4.04 6.90
N PRO A 169 0.66 5.28 6.90
CA PRO A 169 1.11 6.37 6.05
C PRO A 169 2.51 6.89 6.40
N PHE A 170 3.11 6.46 7.52
CA PHE A 170 4.39 6.99 8.02
C PHE A 170 5.59 6.12 7.63
N THR A 171 5.41 4.80 7.56
CA THR A 171 6.48 3.87 7.17
C THR A 171 6.29 3.28 5.78
N GLY A 172 5.10 3.44 5.20
CA GLY A 172 4.73 2.83 3.94
C GLY A 172 5.48 3.36 2.71
N LEU A 173 5.25 2.69 1.58
CA LEU A 173 5.75 3.13 0.27
C LEU A 173 5.31 4.56 -0.06
N TRP A 174 4.09 4.90 0.34
CA TRP A 174 3.46 6.22 0.20
C TRP A 174 3.66 7.05 1.48
N ASN A 175 4.91 7.22 1.90
CA ASN A 175 5.22 7.96 3.11
C ASN A 175 4.84 9.45 2.98
N VAL A 176 3.89 9.91 3.80
CA VAL A 176 3.57 11.33 3.98
C VAL A 176 4.66 11.98 4.82
N ARG A 177 5.29 13.03 4.31
CA ARG A 177 6.40 13.72 5.00
C ARG A 177 5.87 14.55 6.17
N VAL A 178 5.70 13.92 7.32
CA VAL A 178 5.31 14.58 8.57
C VAL A 178 6.54 15.22 9.24
N PRO A 179 6.44 16.46 9.75
CA PRO A 179 7.47 17.05 10.60
C PRO A 179 7.79 16.16 11.81
N GLN A 180 9.08 16.00 12.15
CA GLN A 180 9.48 15.17 13.30
C GLN A 180 8.89 15.67 14.62
N SER A 181 8.70 16.98 14.78
CA SER A 181 8.03 17.57 15.95
C SER A 181 6.61 17.04 16.14
N TRP A 182 5.88 16.79 15.05
CA TRP A 182 4.51 16.27 15.13
C TRP A 182 4.49 14.78 15.49
N MET A 183 5.48 14.02 15.00
CA MET A 183 5.62 12.60 15.35
C MET A 183 6.05 12.41 16.81
N ALA A 184 6.81 13.35 17.38
CA ALA A 184 7.26 13.31 18.78
C ALA A 184 6.21 13.84 19.78
N ALA A 185 5.20 14.57 19.30
CA ALA A 185 4.19 15.19 20.17
C ALA A 185 3.26 14.16 20.82
N LYS A 186 2.96 14.37 22.10
CA LYS A 186 2.07 13.51 22.89
C LYS A 186 0.59 13.92 22.68
N PRO A 187 -0.37 12.98 22.82
CA PRO A 187 -1.80 13.31 22.80
C PRO A 187 -2.11 14.42 23.82
N GLY A 188 -2.84 15.46 23.40
CA GLY A 188 -3.21 16.61 24.24
C GLY A 188 -2.20 17.77 24.28
N GLU A 189 -1.02 17.62 23.68
CA GLU A 189 -0.06 18.71 23.57
C GLU A 189 -0.57 19.73 22.52
N LYS A 190 -0.77 20.99 22.90
CA LYS A 190 -1.10 22.04 21.93
C LYS A 190 0.16 22.35 21.14
N ASN A 191 0.06 22.43 19.81
CA ASN A 191 1.16 22.91 18.96
C ASN A 191 1.48 24.36 19.36
N ARG A 192 2.39 24.54 20.32
CA ARG A 192 3.03 25.81 20.53
C ARG A 192 3.97 25.93 19.34
N PRO A 193 3.67 26.78 18.33
CA PRO A 193 4.61 26.99 17.25
C PRO A 193 5.92 27.28 17.95
N SER A 194 6.96 26.49 17.66
CA SER A 194 8.29 26.67 18.22
C SER A 194 8.60 28.13 17.99
N ARG A 195 8.40 28.96 19.03
CA ARG A 195 8.44 30.39 18.91
C ARG A 195 9.90 30.61 18.63
N ASN A 196 10.23 30.81 17.35
CA ASN A 196 11.60 30.82 16.87
C ASN A 196 12.31 31.77 17.80
N ARG A 197 13.14 31.18 18.67
CA ARG A 197 13.99 31.90 19.58
C ARG A 197 15.17 32.35 18.73
N THR A 198 14.88 33.17 17.72
CA THR A 198 15.66 34.35 17.41
C THR A 198 15.35 35.31 18.58
N ASP A 199 15.83 35.09 19.80
CA ASP A 199 17.20 35.40 20.21
C ASP A 199 17.90 36.30 19.19
N SER A 200 17.35 37.51 19.06
CA SER A 200 18.03 38.73 19.48
C SER A 200 19.46 38.55 20.03
N SER A 201 20.38 38.08 19.18
CA SER A 201 21.83 38.22 19.34
C SER A 201 22.35 39.36 18.46
N HIS A 202 21.66 40.51 18.51
CA HIS A 202 22.14 41.77 17.91
C HIS A 202 21.95 42.94 18.88
N ALA A 203 22.22 42.68 20.16
CA ALA A 203 22.64 43.72 21.08
C ALA A 203 24.14 43.53 21.33
N ASP A 204 24.86 44.65 21.27
CA ASP A 204 26.21 44.86 21.80
C ASP A 204 27.39 44.42 20.94
N CYS A 205 27.82 45.35 20.07
CA CYS A 205 29.23 45.72 19.87
C CYS A 205 29.32 47.08 19.13
N GLU A 206 29.04 48.18 19.83
CA GLU A 206 29.67 49.47 19.53
C GLU A 206 31.00 49.54 20.30
N PRO A 207 32.15 49.71 19.62
CA PRO A 207 33.30 50.37 20.20
C PRO A 207 33.47 51.77 19.62
N LYS A 208 33.71 52.69 20.56
CA LYS A 208 34.00 54.12 20.45
C LYS A 208 35.05 54.50 19.42
#